data_AF-A0A7H0HNY1-F1
#
_entry.id   AF-A0A7H0HNY1-F1
#
_cell.length_a   1.000
_cell.length_b   1.000
_cell.length_c   1.000
_cell.angle_alpha   90.00
_cell.angle_beta   90.00
_cell.angle_gamma   90.00
#
_symmetry.space_group_name_H-M   'P 1'
#
loop_
_entity.id
_entity.type
_entity.pdbx_description
1 polymer ?
#
loop_
_entity_poly.entity_id
_entity_poly.type
_entity_poly.pdbx_seq_one_letter_code
_entity_poly.pdbx_strand_id
1 'polypeptide(L)'
;MSAPERPGAARVLRMGERGLLVELPGEAETVALHAELVRRRAAGLLPPVGEIVPAARTVLLDGVDDPEGLAGELVRWEIPPPDPRATGTVEIPVRYDGPDLAEVAALWGLAPGEAAARHASVTYRVAFCGFAPGFGYLTGLPEGLSVPRRSTPRTAVPAGSVAVAGAYTGVYPRSSPGGWQLIGTTDAVLWDPSRDPAALLAPGTLVRFTVVGSR
;
A
#
# COMPACT_ATOMS: atom_id res chain seq x y z
N MET A 1 25.13 -23.73 16.31
CA MET A 1 25.28 -22.56 17.18
C MET A 1 24.61 -21.38 16.47
N SER A 2 23.36 -21.07 16.83
CA SER A 2 22.67 -19.89 16.30
C SER A 2 23.32 -18.63 16.88
N ALA A 3 23.71 -17.71 16.01
CA ALA A 3 24.14 -16.38 16.42
C ALA A 3 22.97 -15.64 17.10
N PRO A 4 23.25 -14.79 18.10
CA PRO A 4 22.20 -14.09 18.83
C PRO A 4 21.47 -13.10 17.90
N GLU A 5 20.14 -13.23 17.83
CA GLU A 5 19.26 -12.31 17.11
C GLU A 5 19.38 -10.90 17.74
N ARG A 6 19.71 -9.91 16.91
CA ARG A 6 19.64 -8.51 17.33
C ARG A 6 18.17 -8.07 17.33
N PRO A 7 17.60 -7.60 18.45
CA PRO A 7 16.26 -7.05 18.46
C PRO A 7 16.23 -5.81 17.56
N GLY A 8 15.43 -5.85 16.49
CA GLY A 8 15.30 -4.78 15.49
C GLY A 8 15.92 -5.06 14.11
N ALA A 9 16.55 -6.22 13.89
CA ALA A 9 17.06 -6.61 12.57
C ALA A 9 15.99 -7.35 11.73
N ALA A 10 16.11 -7.24 10.41
CA ALA A 10 15.27 -8.01 9.48
C ALA A 10 15.51 -9.53 9.67
N ARG A 11 14.43 -10.34 9.72
CA ARG A 11 14.53 -11.80 9.77
C ARG A 11 14.17 -12.39 8.42
N VAL A 12 15.05 -13.19 7.83
CA VAL A 12 14.78 -13.88 6.56
C VAL A 12 14.39 -15.32 6.85
N LEU A 13 13.20 -15.70 6.43
CA LEU A 13 12.64 -17.04 6.59
C LEU A 13 12.53 -17.73 5.24
N ARG A 14 12.79 -19.03 5.21
CA ARG A 14 12.43 -19.88 4.06
C ARG A 14 10.92 -20.05 4.00
N MET A 15 10.35 -19.90 2.81
CA MET A 15 8.96 -20.25 2.54
C MET A 15 8.90 -21.17 1.32
N GLY A 16 8.83 -22.48 1.57
CA GLY A 16 8.91 -23.49 0.53
C GLY A 16 10.30 -23.60 -0.12
N GLU A 17 10.33 -24.20 -1.32
CA GLU A 17 11.59 -24.50 -2.03
C GLU A 17 12.19 -23.28 -2.73
N ARG A 18 11.35 -22.32 -3.16
CA ARG A 18 11.76 -21.17 -3.97
C ARG A 18 11.34 -19.81 -3.41
N GLY A 19 10.88 -19.78 -2.16
CA GLY A 19 10.38 -18.56 -1.52
C GLY A 19 11.21 -18.11 -0.32
N LEU A 20 11.31 -16.80 -0.14
CA LEU A 20 11.83 -16.13 1.05
C LEU A 20 10.81 -15.14 1.59
N LEU A 21 10.56 -15.19 2.90
CA LEU A 21 9.79 -14.17 3.60
C LEU A 21 10.73 -13.35 4.46
N VAL A 22 10.88 -12.06 4.15
CA VAL A 22 11.67 -11.12 4.94
C VAL A 22 10.75 -10.38 5.90
N GLU A 23 10.87 -10.63 7.20
CA GLU A 23 10.18 -9.91 8.26
C GLU A 23 10.97 -8.67 8.67
N LEU A 24 10.27 -7.54 8.84
CA LEU A 24 10.86 -6.23 9.10
C LEU A 24 10.24 -5.56 10.34
N PRO A 25 10.99 -4.69 11.04
CA PRO A 25 10.50 -4.03 12.25
C PRO A 25 9.24 -3.18 12.04
N GLY A 26 9.10 -2.57 10.85
CA GLY A 26 8.01 -1.66 10.53
C GLY A 26 7.76 -1.45 9.04
N GLU A 27 6.79 -0.59 8.76
CA GLU A 27 6.35 -0.25 7.41
C GLU A 27 7.43 0.51 6.63
N ALA A 28 8.16 1.40 7.30
CA ALA A 28 9.21 2.20 6.66
C ALA A 28 10.33 1.33 6.10
N GLU A 29 10.79 0.34 6.89
CA GLU A 29 11.79 -0.63 6.47
C GLU A 29 11.26 -1.53 5.35
N THR A 30 9.97 -1.86 5.37
CA THR A 30 9.31 -2.66 4.32
C THR A 30 9.27 -1.93 2.99
N VAL A 31 8.91 -0.65 3.00
CA VAL A 31 8.97 0.20 1.80
C VAL A 31 10.42 0.36 1.31
N ALA A 32 11.37 0.54 2.21
CA ALA A 32 12.79 0.67 1.88
C ALA A 32 13.34 -0.58 1.18
N LEU A 33 13.10 -1.76 1.76
CA LEU A 33 13.56 -3.02 1.18
C LEU A 33 12.92 -3.28 -0.18
N HIS A 34 11.60 -3.06 -0.30
CA HIS A 34 10.90 -3.22 -1.57
C HIS A 34 11.48 -2.30 -2.66
N ALA A 35 11.69 -1.02 -2.35
CA ALA A 35 12.28 -0.07 -3.29
C ALA A 35 13.70 -0.50 -3.73
N GLU A 36 14.51 -0.98 -2.79
CA GLU A 36 15.87 -1.46 -3.08
C GLU A 36 15.87 -2.73 -3.95
N LEU A 37 14.96 -3.68 -3.69
CA LEU A 37 14.79 -4.88 -4.51
C LEU A 37 14.37 -4.54 -5.95
N VAL A 38 13.40 -3.65 -6.11
CA VAL A 38 12.95 -3.17 -7.44
C VAL A 38 14.09 -2.45 -8.16
N ARG A 39 14.82 -1.57 -7.47
CA ARG A 39 15.98 -0.86 -8.05
C ARG A 39 17.07 -1.82 -8.51
N ARG A 40 17.43 -2.81 -7.69
CA ARG A 40 18.43 -3.83 -8.05
C ARG A 40 17.97 -4.68 -9.21
N ARG A 41 16.68 -5.07 -9.26
CA ARG A 41 16.10 -5.78 -10.42
C ARG A 41 16.25 -4.97 -11.70
N ALA A 42 15.87 -3.69 -11.68
CA ALA A 42 15.97 -2.81 -12.84
C ALA A 42 17.43 -2.59 -13.29
N ALA A 43 18.38 -2.61 -12.36
CA ALA A 43 19.81 -2.49 -12.64
C ALA A 43 20.50 -3.83 -13.02
N GLY A 44 19.78 -4.96 -13.02
CA GLY A 44 20.36 -6.29 -13.24
C GLY A 44 21.29 -6.77 -12.11
N LEU A 45 21.16 -6.17 -10.91
CA LEU A 45 21.96 -6.46 -9.72
C LEU A 45 21.27 -7.41 -8.73
N LEU A 46 20.01 -7.76 -9.00
CA LEU A 46 19.27 -8.75 -8.22
C LEU A 46 19.36 -10.11 -8.91
N PRO A 47 19.69 -11.20 -8.21
CA PRO A 47 19.52 -12.56 -8.74
C PRO A 47 18.09 -12.78 -9.25
N PRO A 48 17.84 -13.77 -10.13
CA PRO A 48 16.50 -14.05 -10.60
C PRO A 48 15.53 -14.32 -9.44
N VAL A 49 14.51 -13.48 -9.36
CA VAL A 49 13.36 -13.59 -8.47
C VAL A 49 12.14 -13.43 -9.37
N GLY A 50 11.15 -14.32 -9.27
CA GLY A 50 9.92 -14.21 -10.04
C GLY A 50 9.10 -13.01 -9.57
N GLU A 51 8.68 -13.03 -8.31
CA GLU A 51 7.79 -12.02 -7.73
C GLU A 51 8.38 -11.37 -6.48
N ILE A 52 8.12 -10.08 -6.32
CA ILE A 52 8.47 -9.29 -5.13
C ILE A 52 7.17 -8.71 -4.57
N VAL A 53 6.70 -9.24 -3.44
CA VAL A 53 5.37 -8.94 -2.91
C VAL A 53 5.50 -8.35 -1.49
N PRO A 54 5.40 -7.03 -1.33
CA PRO A 54 5.42 -6.40 -0.01
C PRO A 54 4.04 -6.44 0.67
N ALA A 55 4.07 -6.55 1.99
CA ALA A 55 2.93 -6.42 2.89
C ALA A 55 3.23 -5.38 3.99
N ALA A 56 2.50 -5.39 5.12
CA ALA A 56 2.67 -4.37 6.15
C ALA A 56 4.05 -4.39 6.84
N ARG A 57 4.60 -5.58 7.13
CA ARG A 57 5.89 -5.77 7.80
C ARG A 57 6.73 -6.89 7.19
N THR A 58 6.38 -7.28 5.97
CA THR A 58 7.06 -8.38 5.30
C THR A 58 7.24 -8.09 3.81
N VAL A 59 8.27 -8.67 3.21
CA VAL A 59 8.40 -8.80 1.75
C VAL A 59 8.57 -10.28 1.42
N LEU A 60 7.66 -10.81 0.61
CA LEU A 60 7.79 -12.14 0.02
C LEU A 60 8.56 -12.03 -1.30
N LEU A 61 9.61 -12.84 -1.44
CA LEU A 61 10.29 -13.11 -2.69
C LEU A 61 9.90 -14.51 -3.12
N ASP A 62 9.29 -14.65 -4.29
CA ASP A 62 8.90 -15.95 -4.83
C ASP A 62 9.60 -16.24 -6.17
N GLY A 63 9.79 -17.51 -6.48
CA GLY A 63 10.55 -17.95 -7.65
C GLY A 63 12.04 -17.62 -7.57
N VAL A 64 12.62 -17.59 -6.37
CA VAL A 64 14.05 -17.39 -6.14
C VAL A 64 14.82 -18.64 -6.56
N ASP A 65 15.85 -18.49 -7.40
CA ASP A 65 16.66 -19.63 -7.89
C ASP A 65 17.62 -20.18 -6.82
N ASP A 66 18.27 -19.30 -6.05
CA ASP A 66 19.12 -19.66 -4.91
C ASP A 66 18.63 -18.93 -3.64
N PRO A 67 17.63 -19.48 -2.92
CA PRO A 67 17.10 -18.79 -1.76
C PRO A 67 18.06 -18.80 -0.56
N GLU A 68 18.99 -19.76 -0.46
CA GLU A 68 19.97 -19.75 0.65
C GLU A 68 21.04 -18.67 0.44
N GLY A 69 21.59 -18.58 -0.77
CA GLY A 69 22.53 -17.53 -1.14
C GLY A 69 21.91 -16.14 -1.01
N LEU A 70 20.71 -15.95 -1.56
CA LEU A 70 20.00 -14.67 -1.46
C LEU A 70 19.65 -14.31 -0.01
N ALA A 71 19.21 -15.27 0.82
CA ALA A 71 18.96 -15.02 2.23
C ALA A 71 20.23 -14.57 2.96
N GLY A 72 21.37 -15.21 2.68
CA GLY A 72 22.67 -14.82 3.23
C GLY A 72 23.10 -13.41 2.79
N GLU A 73 22.81 -13.01 1.55
CA GLU A 73 23.07 -11.66 1.06
C GLU A 73 22.17 -10.61 1.70
N LEU A 74 20.86 -10.86 1.77
CA LEU A 74 19.87 -9.92 2.28
C LEU A 74 20.19 -9.43 3.69
N VAL A 75 20.65 -10.32 4.57
CA VAL A 75 21.03 -9.95 5.95
C VAL A 75 22.27 -9.04 6.02
N ARG A 76 23.03 -8.91 4.93
CA ARG A 76 24.21 -8.04 4.82
C ARG A 76 23.94 -6.73 4.09
N TRP A 77 22.75 -6.55 3.51
CA TRP A 77 22.45 -5.34 2.75
C TRP A 77 22.24 -4.15 3.69
N GLU A 78 22.92 -3.05 3.37
CA GLU A 78 22.56 -1.74 3.89
C GLU A 78 21.48 -1.15 2.97
N ILE A 79 20.26 -1.05 3.50
CA ILE A 79 19.11 -0.56 2.75
C ILE A 79 18.99 0.94 3.03
N PRO A 80 19.21 1.81 2.04
CA PRO A 80 19.03 3.24 2.24
C PRO A 80 17.54 3.55 2.51
N PRO A 81 17.24 4.60 3.29
CA PRO A 81 15.87 5.07 3.39
C PRO A 81 15.35 5.44 1.99
N PRO A 82 14.08 5.16 1.68
CA PRO A 82 13.53 5.42 0.36
C PRO A 82 13.57 6.93 0.08
N ASP A 83 14.04 7.34 -1.09
CA ASP A 83 13.96 8.75 -1.51
C ASP A 83 12.48 9.08 -1.81
N PRO A 84 11.84 9.95 -1.01
CA PRO A 84 10.44 10.29 -1.20
C PRO A 84 10.17 11.08 -2.49
N ARG A 85 11.22 11.55 -3.20
CA ARG A 85 11.11 12.28 -4.47
C ARG A 85 11.35 11.43 -5.71
N ALA A 86 11.81 10.18 -5.54
CA ALA A 86 12.12 9.30 -6.68
C ALA A 86 10.86 8.85 -7.44
N THR A 87 9.70 8.91 -6.80
CA THR A 87 8.40 8.64 -7.42
C THR A 87 7.57 9.92 -7.42
N GLY A 88 7.05 10.31 -8.59
CA GLY A 88 6.12 11.44 -8.70
C GLY A 88 4.87 11.23 -7.83
N THR A 89 4.11 12.31 -7.59
CA THR A 89 2.82 12.21 -6.90
C THR A 89 1.73 11.83 -7.89
N VAL A 90 1.02 10.74 -7.64
CA VAL A 90 -0.17 10.32 -8.39
C VAL A 90 -1.37 11.11 -7.89
N GLU A 91 -2.06 11.80 -8.80
CA GLU A 91 -3.32 12.46 -8.48
C GLU A 91 -4.51 11.57 -8.84
N ILE A 92 -5.43 11.39 -7.89
CA ILE A 92 -6.66 10.62 -8.08
C ILE A 92 -7.85 11.58 -7.95
N PRO A 93 -8.57 11.88 -9.04
CA PRO A 93 -9.81 12.65 -8.98
C PRO A 93 -10.91 11.87 -8.26
N VAL A 94 -11.55 12.47 -7.27
CA VAL A 94 -12.58 11.85 -6.45
C VAL A 94 -13.85 12.70 -6.41
N ARG A 95 -14.97 12.06 -6.77
CA ARG A 95 -16.30 12.54 -6.43
C ARG A 95 -16.58 12.09 -5.00
N TYR A 96 -16.74 13.00 -4.06
CA TYR A 96 -17.05 12.67 -2.67
C TYR A 96 -18.55 12.44 -2.48
N ASP A 97 -19.04 11.38 -3.12
CA ASP A 97 -20.44 10.96 -3.19
C ASP A 97 -20.71 9.65 -2.42
N GLY A 98 -19.75 9.25 -1.57
CA GLY A 98 -19.81 7.97 -0.88
C GLY A 98 -20.94 7.90 0.16
N PRO A 99 -21.61 6.75 0.29
CA PRO A 99 -22.75 6.59 1.20
C PRO A 99 -22.39 6.77 2.67
N ASP A 100 -21.12 6.59 3.04
CA ASP A 100 -20.65 6.69 4.43
C ASP A 100 -19.96 8.03 4.71
N LEU A 101 -19.90 8.96 3.74
CA LEU A 101 -19.21 10.25 3.91
C LEU A 101 -19.78 11.05 5.08
N ALA A 102 -21.10 11.08 5.24
CA ALA A 102 -21.74 11.80 6.34
C ALA A 102 -21.41 11.18 7.71
N GLU A 103 -21.34 9.84 7.79
CA GLU A 103 -20.96 9.13 9.01
C GLU A 103 -19.49 9.38 9.37
N VAL A 104 -18.60 9.30 8.38
CA VAL A 104 -17.17 9.61 8.55
C VAL A 104 -16.97 11.07 8.98
N ALA A 105 -17.71 12.00 8.37
CA ALA A 105 -17.65 13.41 8.73
C ALA A 105 -18.08 13.64 10.18
N ALA A 106 -19.15 12.97 10.63
CA ALA A 106 -19.61 13.03 12.01
C ALA A 106 -18.56 12.48 13.00
N LEU A 107 -17.88 11.39 12.66
CA LEU A 107 -16.77 10.85 13.47
C LEU A 107 -15.58 11.82 13.58
N TRP A 108 -15.38 12.66 12.56
CA TRP A 108 -14.35 13.70 12.56
C TRP A 108 -14.83 15.03 13.14
N GLY A 109 -16.11 15.16 13.50
CA GLY A 109 -16.71 16.41 13.98
C GLY A 109 -16.81 17.50 12.90
N LEU A 110 -16.96 17.11 11.64
CA LEU A 110 -16.96 17.98 10.46
C LEU A 110 -18.24 17.86 9.64
N ALA A 111 -18.53 18.86 8.80
CA ALA A 111 -19.50 18.72 7.74
C ALA A 111 -18.97 17.81 6.60
N PRO A 112 -19.83 17.13 5.81
CA PRO A 112 -19.39 16.24 4.73
C PRO A 112 -18.42 16.89 3.73
N GLY A 113 -18.68 18.14 3.34
CA GLY A 113 -17.78 18.89 2.45
C GLY A 113 -16.41 19.20 3.07
N GLU A 114 -16.37 19.47 4.37
CA GLU A 114 -15.13 19.70 5.12
C GLU A 114 -14.34 18.40 5.29
N ALA A 115 -15.01 17.27 5.53
CA ALA A 115 -14.39 15.95 5.56
C ALA A 115 -13.78 15.60 4.20
N ALA A 116 -14.49 15.87 3.11
CA ALA A 116 -13.97 15.70 1.75
C ALA A 116 -12.72 16.55 1.50
N ALA A 117 -12.76 17.85 1.82
CA ALA A 117 -11.63 18.75 1.70
C ALA A 117 -10.46 18.32 2.60
N ARG A 118 -10.74 17.87 3.82
CA ARG A 118 -9.75 17.37 4.77
C ARG A 118 -9.03 16.13 4.23
N HIS A 119 -9.77 15.17 3.68
CA HIS A 119 -9.19 14.00 3.03
C HIS A 119 -8.34 14.39 1.82
N ALA A 120 -8.83 15.27 0.94
CA ALA A 120 -8.11 15.72 -0.26
C ALA A 120 -6.85 16.55 0.05
N SER A 121 -6.78 17.21 1.21
CA SER A 121 -5.63 18.04 1.61
C SER A 121 -4.37 17.25 1.98
N VAL A 122 -4.50 15.93 2.21
CA VAL A 122 -3.42 15.08 2.69
C VAL A 122 -2.64 14.48 1.52
N THR A 123 -1.31 14.46 1.64
CA THR A 123 -0.47 13.64 0.77
C THR A 123 -0.28 12.28 1.42
N TYR A 124 -0.83 11.25 0.78
CA TYR A 124 -0.77 9.88 1.25
C TYR A 124 0.43 9.15 0.66
N ARG A 125 0.80 8.04 1.29
CA ARG A 125 1.79 7.09 0.77
C ARG A 125 1.20 5.69 0.70
N VAL A 126 1.41 4.98 -0.40
CA VAL A 126 1.09 3.55 -0.47
C VAL A 126 2.04 2.81 0.47
N ALA A 127 1.53 2.30 1.59
CA ALA A 127 2.31 1.51 2.52
C ALA A 127 2.59 0.12 1.95
N PHE A 128 1.54 -0.55 1.47
CA PHE A 128 1.64 -1.86 0.83
C PHE A 128 0.45 -2.10 -0.10
N CYS A 129 0.59 -3.11 -0.96
CA CYS A 129 -0.49 -3.58 -1.83
C CYS A 129 -0.95 -4.96 -1.35
N GLY A 130 -2.23 -5.28 -1.53
CA GLY A 130 -2.80 -6.55 -1.10
C GLY A 130 -4.30 -6.58 -1.38
N PHE A 131 -5.02 -7.60 -0.90
CA PHE A 131 -6.46 -7.80 -1.10
C PHE A 131 -6.89 -8.09 -2.55
N ALA A 132 -6.53 -7.23 -3.50
CA ALA A 132 -6.77 -7.42 -4.93
C ALA A 132 -5.68 -6.71 -5.76
N PRO A 133 -5.39 -7.16 -7.00
CA PRO A 133 -4.49 -6.45 -7.91
C PRO A 133 -4.88 -4.97 -8.06
N GLY A 134 -3.94 -4.06 -7.76
CA GLY A 134 -4.15 -2.61 -7.81
C GLY A 134 -4.70 -1.97 -6.53
N PHE A 135 -5.05 -2.73 -5.49
CA PHE A 135 -5.47 -2.15 -4.22
C PHE A 135 -4.24 -1.78 -3.38
N GLY A 136 -4.07 -0.47 -3.12
CA GLY A 136 -3.04 0.07 -2.25
C GLY A 136 -3.62 0.55 -0.92
N TYR A 137 -3.00 0.15 0.18
CA TYR A 137 -3.29 0.68 1.51
C TYR A 137 -2.50 1.98 1.69
N LEU A 138 -3.20 3.09 1.81
CA LEU A 138 -2.62 4.43 1.86
C LEU A 138 -2.56 4.94 3.30
N THR A 139 -1.37 5.29 3.77
CA THR A 139 -1.12 5.92 5.08
C THR A 139 -0.86 7.42 4.91
N GLY A 140 -0.89 8.15 6.03
CA GLY A 140 -0.77 9.61 6.05
C GLY A 140 -2.02 10.31 6.59
N LEU A 141 -3.08 9.56 6.88
CA LEU A 141 -4.24 10.10 7.57
C LEU A 141 -3.79 10.65 8.95
N PRO A 142 -4.12 11.91 9.28
CA PRO A 142 -3.74 12.54 10.53
C PRO A 142 -4.15 11.75 11.77
N GLU A 143 -3.33 11.85 12.81
CA GLU A 143 -3.61 11.24 14.11
C GLU A 143 -4.97 11.74 14.64
N GLY A 144 -5.79 10.81 15.17
CA GLY A 144 -7.15 11.09 15.63
C GLY A 144 -8.25 10.97 14.56
N LEU A 145 -7.92 10.86 13.27
CA LEU A 145 -8.91 10.68 12.20
C LEU A 145 -9.16 9.21 11.85
N SER A 146 -8.66 8.27 12.66
CA SER A 146 -8.88 6.84 12.44
C SER A 146 -10.38 6.50 12.47
N VAL A 147 -10.85 5.80 11.44
CA VAL A 147 -12.27 5.46 11.28
C VAL A 147 -12.48 3.94 11.47
N PRO A 148 -13.41 3.48 12.32
CA PRO A 148 -13.64 2.04 12.45
C PRO A 148 -14.17 1.43 11.15
N ARG A 149 -13.92 0.13 10.95
CA ARG A 149 -14.61 -0.64 9.91
C ARG A 149 -16.10 -0.73 10.25
N ARG A 150 -16.92 -0.91 9.21
CA ARG A 150 -18.34 -1.26 9.39
C ARG A 150 -18.47 -2.56 10.17
N SER A 151 -19.46 -2.62 11.06
CA SER A 151 -19.78 -3.82 11.85
C SER A 151 -20.18 -5.00 10.95
N THR A 152 -20.92 -4.72 9.88
CA THR A 152 -21.29 -5.70 8.85
C THR A 152 -20.69 -5.27 7.50
N PRO A 153 -19.76 -6.05 6.92
CA PRO A 153 -19.21 -5.77 5.60
C PRO A 153 -20.30 -5.75 4.51
N ARG A 154 -20.11 -4.91 3.48
CA ARG A 154 -20.94 -4.98 2.27
C ARG A 154 -20.60 -6.25 1.50
N THR A 155 -21.63 -6.89 0.97
CA THR A 155 -21.49 -8.03 0.05
C THR A 155 -20.84 -7.62 -1.27
N ALA A 156 -21.05 -6.37 -1.70
CA ALA A 156 -20.40 -5.77 -2.85
C ALA A 156 -20.09 -4.29 -2.61
N VAL A 157 -18.83 -3.92 -2.83
CA VAL A 157 -18.33 -2.56 -2.93
C VAL A 157 -17.98 -2.33 -4.41
N PRO A 158 -18.52 -1.29 -5.07
CA PRO A 158 -18.22 -1.02 -6.48
C PRO A 158 -16.74 -0.75 -6.75
N ALA A 159 -16.28 -1.09 -7.96
CA ALA A 159 -14.97 -0.64 -8.44
C ALA A 159 -14.89 0.90 -8.45
N GLY A 160 -13.70 1.44 -8.17
CA GLY A 160 -13.49 2.88 -8.05
C GLY A 160 -13.96 3.48 -6.72
N SER A 161 -14.51 2.69 -5.79
CA SER A 161 -14.91 3.21 -4.47
C SER A 161 -13.69 3.67 -3.69
N VAL A 162 -13.71 4.92 -3.21
CA VAL A 162 -12.72 5.49 -2.29
C VAL A 162 -13.21 5.28 -0.87
N ALA A 163 -12.37 4.73 -0.01
CA ALA A 163 -12.79 4.29 1.31
C ALA A 163 -11.74 4.54 2.41
N VAL A 164 -12.19 4.57 3.66
CA VAL A 164 -11.35 4.71 4.86
C VAL A 164 -11.63 3.60 5.87
N ALA A 165 -10.57 3.13 6.54
CA ALA A 165 -10.66 2.22 7.69
C ALA A 165 -9.35 2.20 8.50
N GLY A 166 -9.48 2.24 9.82
CA GLY A 166 -8.36 2.52 10.72
C GLY A 166 -7.66 3.82 10.32
N ALA A 167 -6.33 3.77 10.29
CA ALA A 167 -5.47 4.85 9.82
C ALA A 167 -5.29 4.86 8.28
N TYR A 168 -6.03 4.02 7.54
CA TYR A 168 -5.82 3.82 6.11
C TYR A 168 -6.94 4.44 5.27
N THR A 169 -6.56 4.90 4.08
CA THR A 169 -7.46 5.10 2.94
C THR A 169 -7.05 4.20 1.79
N GLY A 170 -7.91 4.05 0.79
CA GLY A 170 -7.70 3.13 -0.33
C GLY A 170 -8.78 3.27 -1.39
N VAL A 171 -8.50 2.77 -2.58
CA VAL A 171 -9.44 2.74 -3.69
C VAL A 171 -9.63 1.30 -4.13
N TYR A 172 -10.88 0.85 -4.20
CA TYR A 172 -11.23 -0.50 -4.65
C TYR A 172 -11.00 -0.65 -6.16
N PRO A 173 -10.04 -1.47 -6.63
CA PRO A 173 -9.72 -1.58 -8.06
C PRO A 173 -10.81 -2.32 -8.84
N ARG A 174 -11.59 -3.18 -8.17
CA ARG A 174 -12.67 -4.01 -8.74
C ARG A 174 -13.79 -4.17 -7.72
N SER A 175 -14.95 -4.65 -8.19
CA SER A 175 -16.06 -4.98 -7.31
C SER A 175 -15.70 -6.15 -6.39
N SER A 176 -15.88 -5.98 -5.08
CA SER A 176 -15.55 -7.01 -4.08
C SER A 176 -16.31 -6.78 -2.77
N PRO A 177 -16.51 -7.79 -1.91
CA PRO A 177 -16.99 -7.57 -0.54
C PRO A 177 -16.02 -6.68 0.25
N GLY A 178 -16.53 -5.83 1.14
CA GLY A 178 -15.68 -4.89 1.88
C GLY A 178 -16.35 -4.22 3.07
N GLY A 179 -15.59 -4.05 4.16
CA GLY A 179 -16.06 -3.43 5.40
C GLY A 179 -15.55 -2.01 5.64
N TRP A 180 -14.92 -1.37 4.65
CA TRP A 180 -14.43 0.00 4.80
C TRP A 180 -15.58 1.00 4.59
N GLN A 181 -15.45 2.17 5.21
CA GLN A 181 -16.40 3.27 5.04
C GLN A 181 -16.15 3.95 3.70
N LEU A 182 -17.15 3.98 2.83
CA LEU A 182 -17.07 4.50 1.47
C LEU A 182 -17.37 6.01 1.46
N ILE A 183 -16.38 6.82 1.09
CA ILE A 183 -16.45 8.29 1.16
C ILE A 183 -16.54 8.95 -0.22
N GLY A 184 -16.30 8.20 -1.31
CA GLY A 184 -16.42 8.72 -2.67
C GLY A 184 -16.17 7.68 -3.75
N THR A 185 -16.10 8.14 -4.99
CA THR A 185 -15.83 7.35 -6.18
C THR A 185 -14.81 8.02 -7.10
N THR A 186 -14.05 7.21 -7.83
CA THR A 186 -13.11 7.66 -8.87
C THR A 186 -13.22 6.78 -10.11
N ASP A 187 -12.94 7.36 -11.27
CA ASP A 187 -12.83 6.64 -12.54
C ASP A 187 -11.37 6.22 -12.84
N ALA A 188 -10.45 6.44 -11.90
CA ALA A 188 -9.04 6.11 -12.07
C ALA A 188 -8.80 4.58 -12.23
N VAL A 189 -8.03 4.21 -13.24
CA VAL A 189 -7.67 2.80 -13.51
C VAL A 189 -6.44 2.41 -12.69
N LEU A 190 -6.68 1.74 -11.56
CA LEU A 190 -5.63 1.36 -10.61
C LEU A 190 -4.76 0.19 -11.07
N TRP A 191 -5.29 -0.67 -11.93
CA TRP A 191 -4.59 -1.83 -12.48
C TRP A 191 -4.85 -1.94 -13.98
N ASP A 192 -3.77 -1.94 -14.76
CA ASP A 192 -3.80 -2.11 -16.20
C ASP A 192 -2.62 -3.01 -16.62
N PRO A 193 -2.87 -4.25 -17.07
CA PRO A 193 -1.79 -5.17 -17.46
C PRO A 193 -1.00 -4.72 -18.69
N SER A 194 -1.49 -3.74 -19.45
CA SER A 194 -0.80 -3.16 -20.61
C SER A 194 0.12 -1.98 -20.25
N ARG A 195 0.06 -1.49 -19.00
CA ARG A 195 0.90 -0.40 -18.48
C ARG A 195 2.13 -0.95 -17.76
N ASP A 196 3.26 -0.25 -17.84
CA ASP A 196 4.46 -0.53 -17.03
C ASP A 196 4.79 0.69 -16.14
N PRO A 197 4.65 0.58 -14.80
CA PRO A 197 4.15 -0.58 -14.05
C PRO A 197 2.61 -0.76 -14.16
N ALA A 198 2.15 -2.01 -14.09
CA ALA A 198 0.73 -2.33 -14.24
C ALA A 198 -0.14 -1.74 -13.11
N ALA A 199 0.39 -1.73 -11.88
CA ALA A 199 -0.23 -1.06 -10.75
C ALA A 199 0.05 0.45 -10.79
N LEU A 200 -1.00 1.25 -10.77
CA LEU A 200 -0.89 2.71 -10.59
C LEU A 200 -0.34 3.05 -9.20
N LEU A 201 -0.73 2.24 -8.20
CA LEU A 201 -0.41 2.44 -6.79
C LEU A 201 0.60 1.40 -6.34
N ALA A 202 1.88 1.62 -6.65
CA ALA A 202 2.96 0.79 -6.14
C ALA A 202 3.38 1.24 -4.72
N PRO A 203 3.88 0.33 -3.86
CA PRO A 203 4.38 0.68 -2.54
C PRO A 203 5.44 1.78 -2.58
N GLY A 204 5.32 2.75 -1.69
CA GLY A 204 6.13 3.97 -1.65
C GLY A 204 5.58 5.13 -2.50
N THR A 205 4.66 4.89 -3.44
CA THR A 205 4.04 5.94 -4.28
C THR A 205 3.34 6.99 -3.42
N LEU A 206 3.58 8.26 -3.73
CA LEU A 206 2.83 9.38 -3.14
C LEU A 206 1.51 9.56 -3.88
N VAL A 207 0.42 9.76 -3.14
CA VAL A 207 -0.93 9.90 -3.69
C VAL A 207 -1.59 11.15 -3.13
N ARG A 208 -2.21 11.94 -4.00
CA ARG A 208 -3.08 13.06 -3.62
C ARG A 208 -4.46 12.88 -4.23
N PHE A 209 -5.50 12.96 -3.41
CA PHE A 209 -6.86 12.98 -3.92
C PHE A 209 -7.25 14.40 -4.30
N THR A 210 -7.87 14.57 -5.46
CA THR A 210 -8.36 15.87 -5.92
C THR A 210 -9.88 15.86 -5.99
N VAL A 211 -10.52 16.89 -5.42
CA VAL A 211 -12.00 16.98 -5.43
C VAL A 211 -12.44 17.33 -6.85
N VAL A 212 -13.27 16.48 -7.46
CA VAL A 212 -14.03 16.86 -8.66
C VAL A 212 -15.42 17.33 -8.25
N GLY A 213 -15.82 18.49 -8.76
CA GLY A 213 -17.16 19.03 -8.53
C GLY A 213 -18.22 18.08 -9.07
N SER A 214 -19.37 18.02 -8.40
CA SER A 214 -20.56 17.33 -8.91
C SER A 214 -21.00 17.96 -10.22
N ARG A 215 -21.06 17.15 -11.29
CA ARG A 215 -21.78 17.53 -12.52
C ARG A 215 -23.29 17.44 -12.29
#